data_AF-A0A4Y2EHG6-F1
#
_entry.id   AF-A0A4Y2EHG6-F1
#
_cell.length_a   1.000
_cell.length_b   1.000
_cell.length_c   1.000
_cell.angle_alpha   90.00
_cell.angle_beta   90.00
_cell.angle_gamma   90.00
#
_symmetry.space_group_name_H-M   'P 1'
#
loop_
_entity.id
_entity.type
_entity.pdbx_description
1 polymer ?
#
loop_
_entity_poly.entity_id
_entity_poly.type
_entity_poly.pdbx_seq_one_letter_code
_entity_poly.pdbx_strand_id
1 'polypeptide(L)'
;MKAANYLNIIADQLHPYMALVFPTGNGIFQQDTAPCHKARIVMEWFEEHTDEFHLMSWPPNSPDLNPMEHIWDVIKLLLRAQTPQYPNISTSRDRC
;
A
#
# COMPACT_ATOMS: atom_id res chain seq x y z
N MET A 1 -5.41 4.33 9.73
CA MET A 1 -5.15 5.61 9.03
C MET A 1 -6.48 6.22 8.61
N LYS A 2 -6.64 7.55 8.58
CA LYS A 2 -7.83 8.20 8.00
C LYS A 2 -7.69 8.31 6.48
N ALA A 3 -8.78 8.20 5.74
CA ALA A 3 -8.78 8.31 4.28
C ALA A 3 -8.16 9.62 3.78
N ALA A 4 -8.43 10.76 4.43
CA ALA A 4 -7.84 12.04 4.06
C ALA A 4 -6.31 12.05 4.19
N ASN A 5 -5.76 11.42 5.22
CA ASN A 5 -4.31 11.33 5.39
C ASN A 5 -3.68 10.42 4.31
N TYR A 6 -4.39 9.35 3.94
CA TYR A 6 -3.95 8.49 2.85
C TYR A 6 -3.95 9.24 1.52
N LEU A 7 -5.01 9.99 1.23
CA LEU A 7 -5.10 10.83 0.04
C LEU A 7 -3.94 11.83 -0.05
N ASN A 8 -3.57 12.48 1.05
CA ASN A 8 -2.41 13.37 1.06
C ASN A 8 -1.12 12.63 0.69
N ILE A 9 -0.92 11.40 1.15
CA ILE A 9 0.25 10.60 0.75
C ILE A 9 0.20 10.27 -0.75
N ILE A 10 -0.98 9.93 -1.28
CA ILE A 10 -1.16 9.64 -2.70
C ILE A 10 -0.85 10.87 -3.55
N ALA A 11 -1.45 12.02 -3.24
CA ALA A 11 -1.28 13.24 -4.00
C ALA A 11 0.13 13.86 -3.85
N ASP A 12 0.67 13.90 -2.64
CA ASP A 12 1.91 14.65 -2.39
C ASP A 12 3.17 13.82 -2.61
N GLN A 13 3.08 12.48 -2.56
CA GLN A 13 4.25 11.59 -2.62
C GLN A 13 4.16 10.61 -3.78
N LEU A 14 3.09 9.84 -3.87
CA LEU A 14 2.97 8.80 -4.91
C LEU A 14 2.87 9.43 -6.29
N HIS A 15 2.00 10.42 -6.46
CA HIS A 15 1.70 11.00 -7.76
C HIS A 15 2.94 11.62 -8.45
N PRO A 16 3.74 12.49 -7.80
CA PRO A 16 5.00 12.96 -8.36
C PRO A 16 5.99 11.83 -8.67
N TYR A 17 6.04 10.79 -7.83
CA TYR A 17 6.90 9.64 -8.06
C TYR A 17 6.47 8.84 -9.28
N MET A 18 5.17 8.63 -9.48
CA MET A 18 4.63 7.95 -10.67
C MET A 18 4.93 8.73 -11.94
N ALA A 19 4.76 10.05 -11.92
CA ALA A 19 5.12 10.91 -13.05
C ALA A 19 6.62 10.86 -13.39
N LEU A 20 7.48 10.72 -12.37
CA LEU A 20 8.93 10.61 -12.54
C LEU A 20 9.35 9.25 -13.12
N VAL A 21 8.81 8.15 -12.58
CA VAL A 21 9.23 6.78 -12.93
C VAL A 21 8.53 6.25 -14.16
N PHE A 22 7.29 6.68 -14.40
CA PHE A 22 6.44 6.28 -15.52
C PHE A 22 6.00 7.52 -16.32
N PRO A 23 6.94 8.25 -16.95
CA PRO A 23 6.65 9.51 -17.63
C PRO A 23 5.71 9.37 -18.84
N THR A 24 5.49 8.14 -19.33
CA THR A 24 4.54 7.85 -20.40
C THR A 24 3.15 7.45 -19.89
N GLY A 25 2.90 7.54 -18.58
CA GLY A 25 1.62 7.24 -17.96
C GLY A 25 1.23 5.76 -17.93
N ASN A 26 2.18 4.85 -18.16
CA ASN A 26 1.95 3.40 -18.17
C ASN A 26 2.20 2.73 -16.81
N GLY A 27 2.30 3.53 -15.75
CA GLY A 27 2.51 3.03 -14.39
C GLY A 27 1.27 2.29 -13.89
N ILE A 28 1.50 1.23 -13.12
CA ILE A 28 0.43 0.49 -12.45
C ILE A 28 0.68 0.57 -10.94
N PHE A 29 -0.29 1.12 -10.22
CA PHE A 29 -0.25 1.20 -8.77
C PHE A 29 -1.09 0.09 -8.15
N GLN A 30 -0.52 -0.58 -7.15
CA GLN A 30 -1.18 -1.62 -6.37
C GLN A 30 -1.40 -1.13 -4.93
N GLN A 31 -2.63 -1.29 -4.43
CA GLN A 31 -2.96 -1.10 -3.02
C GLN A 31 -3.81 -2.28 -2.51
N ASP A 32 -3.76 -2.53 -1.21
CA ASP A 32 -4.62 -3.54 -0.59
C ASP A 32 -6.07 -3.04 -0.44
N THR A 33 -6.95 -3.89 0.11
CA THR A 33 -8.36 -3.56 0.29
C THR A 33 -8.69 -2.87 1.63
N ALA A 34 -7.73 -2.22 2.29
CA ALA A 34 -7.99 -1.55 3.56
C ALA A 34 -9.09 -0.48 3.42
N PRO A 35 -9.95 -0.27 4.45
CA PRO A 35 -11.09 0.64 4.34
C PRO A 35 -10.74 2.07 3.94
N CYS A 36 -9.57 2.58 4.34
CA CYS A 36 -9.13 3.92 3.94
C CYS A 36 -8.78 4.03 2.45
N HIS A 37 -8.31 2.95 1.82
CA HIS A 37 -7.95 2.93 0.40
C HIS A 37 -9.19 2.87 -0.50
N LYS A 38 -10.27 2.26 -0.01
CA LYS A 38 -11.58 2.18 -0.70
C LYS A 38 -12.52 3.35 -0.38
N ALA A 39 -12.07 4.34 0.38
CA ALA A 39 -12.90 5.49 0.70
C ALA A 39 -13.21 6.28 -0.58
N ARG A 40 -14.44 6.82 -0.68
CA ARG A 40 -14.92 7.54 -1.87
C ARG A 40 -13.92 8.62 -2.35
N ILE A 41 -13.43 9.45 -1.43
CA ILE A 41 -12.48 10.53 -1.74
C ILE A 41 -11.15 10.05 -2.35
N VAL A 42 -10.75 8.81 -2.03
CA VAL A 42 -9.51 8.21 -2.56
C VAL A 42 -9.77 7.64 -3.95
N MET A 43 -10.89 6.92 -4.11
CA MET A 43 -11.27 6.35 -5.40
C MET A 43 -11.55 7.43 -6.45
N GLU A 44 -12.26 8.50 -6.07
CA GLU A 44 -12.52 9.65 -6.96
C GLU A 44 -11.21 10.30 -7.42
N TRP A 45 -10.24 10.45 -6.53
CA TRP A 45 -8.92 10.99 -6.91
C TRP A 45 -8.21 10.08 -7.93
N PHE A 46 -8.27 8.75 -7.78
CA PHE A 46 -7.70 7.83 -8.77
C PHE A 46 -8.45 7.85 -10.10
N GLU A 47 -9.78 8.03 -10.09
CA GLU A 47 -10.58 8.19 -11.30
C GLU A 47 -10.20 9.46 -12.06
N GLU A 48 -9.98 10.58 -11.34
CA GLU A 48 -9.53 11.85 -11.93
C GLU A 48 -8.13 11.75 -12.58
N HIS A 49 -7.25 10.88 -12.07
CA HIS A 49 -5.86 10.75 -12.54
C HIS A 49 -5.62 9.45 -13.34
N THR A 50 -6.66 8.78 -13.83
CA THR A 50 -6.53 7.48 -14.49
C THR A 50 -5.72 7.51 -15.79
N ASP A 51 -5.61 8.67 -16.44
CA ASP A 51 -4.82 8.85 -17.67
C ASP A 51 -3.31 8.98 -17.37
N GLU A 52 -2.94 9.17 -16.11
CA GLU A 52 -1.56 9.40 -15.68
C GLU A 52 -0.92 8.14 -15.10
N PHE A 53 -1.70 7.28 -14.44
CA PHE A 53 -1.31 5.93 -14.09
C PHE A 53 -2.55 5.12 -13.68
N HIS A 54 -2.45 3.80 -13.78
CA HIS A 54 -3.59 2.92 -13.52
C HIS A 54 -3.58 2.37 -12.09
N LEU A 55 -4.70 2.49 -11.39
CA LEU A 55 -4.95 1.74 -10.16
C LEU A 55 -5.36 0.30 -10.50
N MET A 56 -4.55 -0.67 -10.09
CA MET A 56 -4.83 -2.09 -10.32
C MET A 56 -6.05 -2.56 -9.52
N SER A 57 -6.97 -3.26 -10.19
CA SER A 57 -8.04 -4.00 -9.53
C SER A 57 -7.47 -5.14 -8.70
N TRP A 58 -7.74 -5.14 -7.39
CA TRP A 58 -7.25 -6.14 -6.46
C TRP A 58 -8.38 -7.05 -5.94
N PRO A 59 -8.26 -8.38 -6.04
CA PRO A 59 -9.24 -9.29 -5.47
C PRO A 59 -9.27 -9.19 -3.93
N PRO A 60 -10.46 -9.25 -3.30
CA PRO A 60 -10.57 -9.32 -1.85
C PRO A 60 -9.88 -10.57 -1.29
N ASN A 61 -9.29 -10.45 -0.10
CA ASN A 61 -8.69 -11.57 0.64
C ASN A 61 -7.56 -12.33 -0.08
N SER A 62 -6.77 -11.63 -0.91
CA SER A 62 -5.57 -12.18 -1.55
C SER A 62 -4.28 -11.54 -1.02
N PRO A 63 -3.92 -11.75 0.26
CA PRO A 63 -2.68 -11.25 0.82
C PRO A 63 -1.45 -11.94 0.20
N ASP A 64 -1.61 -13.18 -0.26
CA ASP A 64 -0.59 -13.98 -0.96
C ASP A 64 -0.11 -13.35 -2.27
N LEU A 65 -0.97 -12.56 -2.90
CA LEU A 65 -0.63 -11.86 -4.14
C LEU A 65 0.08 -10.52 -3.86
N ASN A 66 0.06 -9.98 -2.63
CA ASN A 66 0.64 -8.68 -2.32
C ASN A 66 2.16 -8.79 -2.09
N PRO A 67 3.02 -8.26 -2.99
CA PRO A 67 4.47 -8.36 -2.82
C PRO A 67 4.97 -7.70 -1.53
N MET A 68 4.24 -6.71 -1.01
CA MET A 68 4.58 -6.04 0.25
C MET A 68 4.53 -6.99 1.44
N GLU A 69 3.63 -7.97 1.47
CA GLU A 69 3.58 -8.97 2.56
C GLU A 69 4.87 -9.79 2.61
N HIS A 70 5.39 -10.22 1.45
CA HIS A 70 6.65 -10.94 1.35
C HIS A 70 7.84 -10.07 1.80
N ILE A 71 7.87 -8.79 1.40
CA ILE A 71 8.90 -7.85 1.84
C ILE A 71 8.86 -7.66 3.35
N TRP A 72 7.67 -7.50 3.93
CA TRP A 72 7.50 -7.38 5.38
C TRP A 72 7.99 -8.62 6.12
N ASP A 73 7.76 -9.81 5.59
CA ASP A 73 8.25 -11.05 6.21
C ASP A 73 9.78 -11.13 6.18
N VAL A 74 10.43 -10.74 5.09
CA VAL A 74 11.90 -10.63 5.03
C VAL A 74 12.41 -9.61 6.05
N ILE A 75 11.79 -8.43 6.14
CA ILE A 75 12.18 -7.40 7.11
C ILE A 75 12.03 -7.92 8.55
N LYS A 76 10.92 -8.60 8.88
CA LYS A 76 10.71 -9.21 10.21
C LYS A 76 11.79 -10.25 10.53
N LEU A 77 12.19 -11.08 9.56
CA LEU A 77 13.26 -12.05 9.74
C LEU A 77 14.60 -11.37 10.02
N LEU A 78 14.95 -10.34 9.25
CA LEU A 78 16.19 -9.57 9.44
C LEU A 78 16.22 -8.86 10.80
N LEU A 79 15.10 -8.27 11.23
CA LEU A 79 14.98 -7.63 12.54
C LEU A 79 15.16 -8.64 13.69
N ARG A 80 14.57 -9.84 13.57
CA ARG A 80 14.73 -10.93 14.55
C ARG A 80 16.16 -11.45 14.62
N ALA A 81 16.88 -11.49 13.50
CA ALA A 81 18.27 -11.91 13.47
C ALA A 81 19.22 -10.87 14.10
N GLN A 82 18.86 -9.58 14.06
CA GLN A 82 19.67 -8.47 14.59
C GLN A 82 19.43 -8.15 16.08
N THR A 83 18.35 -8.67 16.69
CA THR A 83 18.03 -8.41 18.10
C THR A 83 18.24 -9.67 18.97
N PRO A 84 18.97 -9.60 20.09
CA PRO A 84 18.93 -10.65 21.10
C PRO A 84 17.52 -10.65 21.71
N GLN A 85 16.71 -11.64 21.31
CA GLN A 85 15.45 -12.10 21.88
C GLN A 85 14.68 -11.09 22.78
N TYR A 86 13.77 -10.30 22.19
CA TYR A 86 12.62 -9.81 22.95
C TYR A 86 11.55 -10.92 22.97
N PRO A 87 11.14 -11.44 24.13
CA PRO A 87 10.15 -12.49 24.18
C PRO A 87 8.79 -11.92 23.76
N ASN A 88 8.23 -12.53 22.71
CA ASN A 88 6.83 -12.52 22.34
C ASN A 88 6.17 -11.13 22.16
N ILE A 89 6.30 -10.57 20.97
CA ILE A 89 5.21 -9.79 20.39
C ILE A 89 4.20 -10.79 19.81
N SER A 90 3.54 -11.55 20.69
CA SER A 90 2.31 -12.23 20.33
C SER A 90 1.20 -11.19 20.20
N THR A 91 0.39 -11.37 19.15
CA THR A 91 -0.94 -10.80 18.94
C THR A 91 -1.05 -9.29 18.67
N SER A 92 -0.84 -8.92 17.40
CA SER A 92 -1.73 -7.98 16.70
C SER A 92 -2.18 -8.57 15.35
N ARG A 93 -2.52 -9.86 15.35
CA ARG A 93 -3.34 -10.48 14.29
C ARG A 93 -4.84 -10.26 14.54
N ASP A 94 -5.21 -9.62 15.64
CA ASP A 94 -6.58 -9.25 15.94
C ASP A 94 -6.78 -7.75 15.70
N ARG A 95 -7.26 -7.41 14.50
CA ARG A 95 -8.27 -6.38 14.22
C ARG A 95 -8.32 -6.06 12.72
N CYS A 96 -9.28 -6.65 12.02
CA CYS A 96 -10.20 -5.93 11.14
C CYS A 96 -11.38 -6.82 10.77
#